data_AF-A0A366MBE3-F1
#
_entry.id   AF-A0A366MBE3-F1
#
_cell.length_a   1.000
_cell.length_b   1.000
_cell.length_c   1.000
_cell.angle_alpha   90.00
_cell.angle_beta   90.00
_cell.angle_gamma   90.00
#
_symmetry.space_group_name_H-M   'P 1'
#
loop_
_entity.id
_entity.type
_entity.pdbx_description
1 polymer ?
#
loop_
_entity_poly.entity_id
_entity_poly.type
_entity_poly.pdbx_seq_one_letter_code
_entity_poly.pdbx_strand_id
1 'polypeptide(L)'
;MAKVTAMDVYKLLPQTNCGDCGEASCMAFATKLSEKKADLILCTELDDKSFKKLDNLLVPAVKEILIGKDDKAKIIGGDEVLYRYEESYYNQTLFAIDLPDDLEESEFNERIKTIENIEFERTGELLKLDAIALRNKSEDPSKFAEAAKKLKSSKYPVFLVTLDPIAMQKALEVIGGDRSLMYAATKDNLFEMAELAKEYDCPLTVFSPGDIEKMKDLVFTLRSNGIDDIVLDPGTLTGEAIGDTLDNFVMSRRLAIEDKDEDFRFPLLGVPALVRLNNEDDEVKNGTMEATIASTLMNKYADVLILKGTDIWELIPILTLRQSLYTDPRKPQAVDPGIYEFGDVNENSPVLLTTNFALTYYTVEGDLKSGNASTYLLVLDTIGKAVDVAIAGGQFDGKAVADLVKKCGIEDKVKTRKMIIPGLAAPLSGEIEDETGWDVMVGPRDSSAVPDFIDEKF
;
A
#
# COMPACT_ATOMS: atom_id res chain seq x y z
N MET A 1 -9.35 24.63 -1.37
CA MET A 1 -9.20 25.14 -2.75
C MET A 1 -9.87 24.18 -3.72
N ALA A 2 -10.25 24.64 -4.92
CA ALA A 2 -11.07 23.85 -5.84
C ALA A 2 -10.29 22.64 -6.39
N LYS A 3 -10.72 21.43 -6.01
CA LYS A 3 -10.37 20.15 -6.64
C LYS A 3 -10.54 20.28 -8.15
N VAL A 4 -9.56 19.86 -8.94
CA VAL A 4 -9.67 19.86 -10.40
C VAL A 4 -10.88 19.04 -10.78
N THR A 5 -11.89 19.68 -11.36
CA THR A 5 -13.13 19.00 -11.72
C THR A 5 -13.01 18.43 -13.13
N ALA A 6 -13.78 17.38 -13.43
CA ALA A 6 -13.96 16.90 -14.80
C ALA A 6 -14.36 18.04 -15.76
N MET A 7 -15.09 19.05 -15.27
CA MET A 7 -15.45 20.23 -16.06
C MET A 7 -14.26 21.13 -16.38
N ASP A 8 -13.29 21.26 -15.46
CA ASP A 8 -12.09 22.06 -15.69
C ASP A 8 -11.15 21.38 -16.70
N VAL A 9 -11.08 20.05 -16.66
CA VAL A 9 -10.39 19.24 -17.68
C VAL A 9 -11.11 19.35 -19.03
N TYR A 10 -12.43 19.16 -19.05
CA TYR A 10 -13.24 19.19 -20.26
C TYR A 10 -13.11 20.50 -21.06
N LYS A 11 -13.04 21.65 -20.36
CA LYS A 11 -12.84 22.97 -21.00
C LYS A 11 -11.55 23.07 -21.81
N LEU A 12 -10.54 22.25 -21.49
CA LEU A 12 -9.24 22.24 -22.15
C LEU A 12 -9.09 21.10 -23.18
N LEU A 13 -10.03 20.16 -23.23
CA LEU A 13 -10.06 19.13 -24.26
C LEU A 13 -10.59 19.69 -25.60
N PRO A 14 -10.40 18.99 -26.73
CA PRO A 14 -10.84 19.46 -28.05
C PRO A 14 -12.37 19.50 -28.22
N GLN A 15 -13.13 18.82 -27.35
CA GLN A 15 -14.61 18.75 -27.38
C GLN A 15 -15.19 18.18 -28.69
N THR A 16 -14.41 17.39 -29.43
CA THR A 16 -14.81 16.78 -30.70
C THR A 16 -15.69 15.55 -30.53
N ASN A 17 -15.57 14.85 -29.39
CA ASN A 17 -16.21 13.56 -29.12
C ASN A 17 -15.93 12.49 -30.21
N CYS A 18 -14.70 12.45 -30.73
CA CYS A 18 -14.32 11.51 -31.80
C CYS A 18 -14.31 10.03 -31.37
N GLY A 19 -14.04 9.76 -30.08
CA GLY A 19 -13.98 8.40 -29.52
C GLY A 19 -12.63 7.70 -29.66
N ASP A 20 -11.63 8.35 -30.26
CA ASP A 20 -10.31 7.74 -30.52
C ASP A 20 -9.53 7.38 -29.23
N CYS A 21 -9.82 8.08 -28.13
CA CYS A 21 -9.26 7.77 -26.81
C CYS A 21 -9.93 6.57 -26.11
N GLY A 22 -10.88 5.88 -26.76
CA GLY A 22 -11.61 4.74 -26.21
C GLY A 22 -12.84 5.09 -25.36
N GLU A 23 -13.13 6.37 -25.18
CA GLU A 23 -14.28 6.84 -24.39
C GLU A 23 -15.44 7.34 -25.25
N ALA A 24 -16.66 7.18 -24.73
CA ALA A 24 -17.89 7.57 -25.44
C ALA A 24 -18.01 9.09 -25.70
N SER A 25 -17.29 9.93 -24.96
CA SER A 25 -17.26 11.39 -25.16
C SER A 25 -16.03 12.01 -24.53
N CYS A 26 -15.68 13.24 -24.93
CA CYS A 26 -14.64 14.04 -24.28
C CYS A 26 -14.99 14.32 -22.80
N MET A 27 -16.28 14.39 -22.43
CA MET A 27 -16.68 14.54 -21.03
C MET A 27 -16.40 13.25 -20.23
N ALA A 28 -16.70 12.08 -20.80
CA ALA A 28 -16.37 10.80 -20.16
C ALA A 28 -14.84 10.64 -20.00
N PHE A 29 -14.07 11.03 -21.01
CA PHE A 29 -12.62 11.08 -20.94
C PHE A 29 -12.12 12.08 -19.88
N ALA A 30 -12.70 13.28 -19.82
CA ALA A 30 -12.37 14.27 -18.79
C ALA A 30 -12.64 13.75 -17.37
N THR A 31 -13.75 13.02 -17.16
CA THR A 31 -14.03 12.35 -15.90
C THR A 31 -12.94 11.34 -15.58
N LYS A 32 -12.59 10.45 -16.52
CA LYS A 32 -11.52 9.46 -16.30
C LYS A 32 -10.17 10.10 -16.03
N LEU A 33 -9.79 11.17 -16.75
CA LEU A 33 -8.57 11.93 -16.49
C LEU A 33 -8.58 12.55 -15.08
N SER A 34 -9.68 13.20 -14.68
CA SER A 34 -9.79 13.78 -13.33
C SER A 34 -9.79 12.75 -12.21
N GLU A 35 -10.13 11.49 -12.53
CA GLU A 35 -10.10 10.34 -11.62
C GLU A 35 -8.81 9.50 -11.78
N LYS A 36 -7.84 9.95 -12.60
CA LYS A 36 -6.59 9.23 -12.91
C LYS A 36 -6.78 7.81 -13.46
N LYS A 37 -7.89 7.57 -14.16
CA LYS A 37 -8.24 6.28 -14.79
C LYS A 37 -7.88 6.22 -16.28
N ALA A 38 -7.30 7.27 -16.83
CA ALA A 38 -6.87 7.35 -18.21
C ALA A 38 -5.63 8.25 -18.32
N ASP A 39 -4.83 8.02 -19.34
CA ASP A 39 -3.66 8.84 -19.66
C ASP A 39 -4.05 9.94 -20.67
N LEU A 40 -3.58 11.17 -20.46
CA LEU A 40 -3.80 12.31 -21.34
C LEU A 40 -3.29 12.05 -22.76
N ILE A 41 -2.22 11.27 -22.91
CA ILE A 41 -1.61 10.88 -24.18
C ILE A 41 -2.60 10.17 -25.11
N LEU A 42 -3.66 9.55 -24.58
CA LEU A 42 -4.70 8.90 -25.39
C LEU A 42 -5.52 9.88 -26.23
N CYS A 43 -5.48 11.18 -25.96
CA CYS A 43 -6.16 12.19 -26.77
C CYS A 43 -5.25 12.69 -27.90
N THR A 44 -5.33 12.03 -29.06
CA THR A 44 -4.49 12.33 -30.24
C THR A 44 -4.82 13.68 -30.92
N GLU A 45 -6.00 14.22 -30.67
CA GLU A 45 -6.48 15.51 -31.22
C GLU A 45 -6.08 16.73 -30.35
N LEU A 46 -5.38 16.51 -29.24
CA LEU A 46 -5.02 17.57 -28.30
C LEU A 46 -3.82 18.37 -28.81
N ASP A 47 -3.98 19.69 -28.91
CA ASP A 47 -2.87 20.57 -29.32
C ASP A 47 -1.80 20.68 -28.20
N ASP A 48 -0.53 20.88 -28.58
CA ASP A 48 0.60 20.96 -27.64
C ASP A 48 0.40 21.95 -26.48
N LYS A 49 -0.30 23.06 -26.73
CA LYS A 49 -0.51 24.10 -25.72
C LYS A 49 -1.57 23.67 -24.70
N SER A 50 -2.65 23.06 -25.15
CA SER A 50 -3.68 22.49 -24.29
C SER A 50 -3.18 21.24 -23.57
N PHE A 51 -2.36 20.42 -24.23
CA PHE A 51 -1.66 19.28 -23.64
C PHE A 51 -0.85 19.72 -22.42
N LYS A 52 0.10 20.66 -22.59
CA LYS A 52 0.92 21.14 -21.47
C LYS A 52 0.12 21.74 -20.32
N LYS A 53 -0.99 22.41 -20.62
CA LYS A 53 -1.88 22.96 -19.58
C LYS A 53 -2.60 21.87 -18.80
N LEU A 54 -3.13 20.88 -19.50
CA LEU A 54 -3.82 19.75 -18.90
C LEU A 54 -2.86 18.87 -18.11
N ASP A 55 -1.70 18.59 -18.67
CA ASP A 55 -0.62 17.86 -18.03
C ASP A 55 -0.28 18.50 -16.69
N ASN A 56 0.08 19.80 -16.68
CA ASN A 56 0.33 20.57 -15.46
C ASN A 56 -0.86 20.63 -14.47
N LEU A 57 -2.10 20.56 -14.97
CA LEU A 57 -3.30 20.60 -14.14
C LEU A 57 -3.57 19.24 -13.48
N LEU A 58 -3.17 18.15 -14.13
CA LEU A 58 -3.37 16.77 -13.70
C LEU A 58 -2.19 16.22 -12.88
N VAL A 59 -1.02 16.89 -12.92
CA VAL A 59 0.13 16.50 -12.09
C VAL A 59 -0.26 16.57 -10.62
N PRO A 60 -0.05 15.49 -9.84
CA PRO A 60 -0.34 15.49 -8.43
C PRO A 60 0.39 16.56 -7.63
N ALA A 61 -0.19 16.95 -6.50
CA ALA A 61 0.46 17.88 -5.58
C ALA A 61 1.86 17.38 -5.19
N VAL A 62 2.03 16.09 -4.94
CA VAL A 62 3.36 15.47 -4.79
C VAL A 62 3.72 14.66 -6.03
N LYS A 63 4.90 14.93 -6.58
CA LYS A 63 5.39 14.28 -7.80
C LYS A 63 5.49 12.76 -7.62
N GLU A 64 5.06 12.02 -8.64
CA GLU A 64 5.31 10.59 -8.73
C GLU A 64 6.74 10.31 -9.21
N ILE A 65 7.43 9.41 -8.51
CA ILE A 65 8.78 8.99 -8.85
C ILE A 65 8.80 7.48 -8.98
N LEU A 66 9.26 7.00 -10.13
CA LEU A 66 9.53 5.59 -10.37
C LEU A 66 10.87 5.21 -9.71
N ILE A 67 10.97 4.04 -9.11
CA ILE A 67 12.24 3.49 -8.62
C ILE A 67 12.33 2.07 -9.14
N GLY A 68 13.48 1.70 -9.71
CA GLY A 68 13.60 0.44 -10.44
C GLY A 68 13.16 0.56 -11.90
N LYS A 69 13.22 -0.58 -12.60
CA LYS A 69 12.72 -0.79 -13.97
C LYS A 69 12.01 -2.13 -14.06
N ASP A 70 11.30 -2.34 -15.16
CA ASP A 70 10.64 -3.60 -15.50
C ASP A 70 9.71 -4.08 -14.36
N ASP A 71 9.70 -5.38 -14.09
CA ASP A 71 8.81 -6.01 -13.11
C ASP A 71 9.11 -5.62 -11.65
N LYS A 72 10.29 -5.04 -11.38
CA LYS A 72 10.67 -4.55 -10.04
C LYS A 72 10.41 -3.05 -9.85
N ALA A 73 9.83 -2.37 -10.84
CA ALA A 73 9.56 -0.95 -10.71
C ALA A 73 8.48 -0.67 -9.64
N LYS A 74 8.72 0.36 -8.82
CA LYS A 74 7.81 0.84 -7.77
C LYS A 74 7.62 2.34 -7.93
N ILE A 75 6.43 2.85 -7.60
CA ILE A 75 6.11 4.28 -7.67
C ILE A 75 5.91 4.81 -6.26
N ILE A 76 6.46 5.98 -5.97
CA ILE A 76 6.28 6.73 -4.72
C ILE A 76 5.73 8.13 -5.00
N GLY A 77 5.11 8.77 -4.00
CA GLY A 77 4.47 10.07 -4.14
C GLY A 77 3.09 9.99 -4.79
N GLY A 78 2.70 11.01 -5.55
CA GLY A 78 1.39 11.05 -6.21
C GLY A 78 0.23 11.54 -5.34
N ASP A 79 0.51 11.96 -4.10
CA ASP A 79 -0.49 12.44 -3.16
C ASP A 79 -1.10 13.78 -3.57
N GLU A 80 -2.40 13.91 -3.29
CA GLU A 80 -3.22 15.08 -3.63
C GLU A 80 -3.87 15.73 -2.42
N VAL A 81 -4.06 14.96 -1.35
CA VAL A 81 -4.80 15.37 -0.16
C VAL A 81 -4.03 15.03 1.11
N LEU A 82 -4.26 15.82 2.16
CA LEU A 82 -3.67 15.57 3.48
C LEU A 82 -4.43 14.50 4.25
N TYR A 83 -5.70 14.30 3.94
CA TYR A 83 -6.54 13.38 4.68
C TYR A 83 -7.25 12.42 3.75
N ARG A 84 -7.04 11.12 3.95
CA ARG A 84 -7.63 10.07 3.11
C ARG A 84 -9.16 10.09 2.99
N TYR A 85 -9.89 10.72 3.91
CA TYR A 85 -11.34 10.84 3.79
C TYR A 85 -11.77 11.84 2.70
N GLU A 86 -10.87 12.73 2.26
CA GLU A 86 -11.09 13.69 1.18
C GLU A 86 -10.92 13.03 -0.19
N GLU A 87 -9.93 12.14 -0.32
CA GLU A 87 -9.60 11.37 -1.53
C GLU A 87 -8.73 10.16 -1.15
N SER A 88 -8.70 9.10 -1.96
CA SER A 88 -7.85 7.93 -1.68
C SER A 88 -6.37 8.27 -1.79
N TYR A 89 -5.54 7.59 -0.99
CA TYR A 89 -4.10 7.50 -1.27
C TYR A 89 -3.86 6.36 -2.25
N TYR A 90 -2.97 6.56 -3.22
CA TYR A 90 -2.80 5.65 -4.35
C TYR A 90 -1.50 4.83 -4.24
N ASN A 91 -0.36 5.50 -4.14
CA ASN A 91 0.94 4.83 -4.10
C ASN A 91 1.34 4.50 -2.65
N GLN A 92 1.34 3.21 -2.32
CA GLN A 92 1.62 2.71 -0.96
C GLN A 92 3.05 3.05 -0.51
N THR A 93 3.22 3.38 0.78
CA THR A 93 4.55 3.55 1.39
C THR A 93 5.43 2.32 1.13
N LEU A 94 6.59 2.51 0.51
CA LEU A 94 7.53 1.42 0.27
C LEU A 94 8.29 1.07 1.55
N PHE A 95 8.35 -0.22 1.86
CA PHE A 95 9.21 -0.74 2.92
C PHE A 95 10.49 -1.33 2.33
N ALA A 96 11.60 -0.67 2.62
CA ALA A 96 12.94 -1.09 2.23
C ALA A 96 13.69 -1.69 3.40
N ILE A 97 14.30 -2.87 3.23
CA ILE A 97 15.09 -3.49 4.30
C ILE A 97 16.57 -3.13 4.16
N ASP A 98 17.18 -2.65 5.25
CA ASP A 98 18.61 -2.40 5.41
C ASP A 98 19.41 -3.69 5.22
N LEU A 99 20.32 -3.65 4.26
CA LEU A 99 21.28 -4.69 3.95
C LEU A 99 22.68 -4.08 3.97
N PRO A 100 23.44 -4.27 5.06
CA PRO A 100 24.82 -3.80 5.14
C PRO A 100 25.73 -4.56 4.15
N ASP A 101 26.62 -3.85 3.46
CA ASP A 101 27.62 -4.45 2.56
C ASP A 101 28.81 -5.08 3.29
N ASP A 102 28.91 -4.93 4.61
CA ASP A 102 30.00 -5.47 5.41
C ASP A 102 29.79 -6.93 5.86
N LEU A 103 28.59 -7.47 5.69
CA LEU A 103 28.23 -8.85 5.99
C LEU A 103 29.09 -9.87 5.24
N GLU A 104 29.28 -11.04 5.85
CA GLU A 104 29.88 -12.19 5.20
C GLU A 104 29.01 -12.69 4.03
N GLU A 105 29.63 -13.27 3.01
CA GLU A 105 28.93 -13.60 1.76
C GLU A 105 27.74 -14.57 1.95
N SER A 106 27.86 -15.54 2.86
CA SER A 106 26.76 -16.45 3.17
C SER A 106 25.59 -15.73 3.84
N GLU A 107 25.88 -14.85 4.80
CA GLU A 107 24.88 -14.09 5.55
C GLU A 107 24.19 -13.06 4.66
N PHE A 108 24.95 -12.38 3.79
CA PHE A 108 24.41 -11.43 2.82
C PHE A 108 23.38 -12.09 1.89
N ASN A 109 23.72 -13.26 1.34
CA ASN A 109 22.83 -14.01 0.46
C ASN A 109 21.61 -14.60 1.21
N GLU A 110 21.79 -15.04 2.44
CA GLU A 110 20.69 -15.49 3.29
C GLU A 110 19.72 -14.35 3.60
N ARG A 111 20.25 -13.16 3.95
CA ARG A 111 19.43 -11.98 4.24
C ARG A 111 18.62 -11.52 3.03
N ILE A 112 19.17 -11.56 1.81
CA ILE A 112 18.41 -11.31 0.58
C ILE A 112 17.23 -12.29 0.46
N LYS A 113 17.48 -13.59 0.61
CA LYS A 113 16.41 -14.60 0.53
C LYS A 113 15.34 -14.39 1.59
N THR A 114 15.72 -14.03 2.81
CA THR A 114 14.76 -13.71 3.88
C THR A 114 13.89 -12.54 3.47
N ILE A 115 14.48 -11.43 3.01
CA ILE A 115 13.74 -10.24 2.54
C ILE A 115 12.79 -10.62 1.39
N GLU A 116 13.25 -11.42 0.45
CA GLU A 116 12.46 -11.83 -0.70
C GLU A 116 11.34 -12.80 -0.34
N ASN A 117 11.51 -13.69 0.64
CA ASN A 117 10.49 -14.68 0.95
C ASN A 117 9.43 -14.21 1.96
N ILE A 118 9.56 -12.99 2.50
CA ILE A 118 8.55 -12.42 3.38
C ILE A 118 7.28 -12.11 2.58
N GLU A 119 6.22 -12.85 2.90
CA GLU A 119 4.86 -12.61 2.48
C GLU A 119 3.88 -12.98 3.58
N PHE A 120 2.79 -12.22 3.67
CA PHE A 120 1.74 -12.43 4.65
C PHE A 120 0.38 -12.29 3.97
N GLU A 121 -0.41 -13.36 3.93
CA GLU A 121 -1.76 -13.32 3.36
C GLU A 121 -2.73 -12.67 4.34
N ARG A 122 -3.42 -11.62 3.89
CA ARG A 122 -4.47 -10.96 4.66
C ARG A 122 -5.57 -10.52 3.72
N THR A 123 -6.80 -10.91 4.07
CA THR A 123 -8.01 -10.57 3.31
C THR A 123 -7.90 -10.86 1.80
N GLY A 124 -7.32 -12.02 1.45
CA GLY A 124 -7.13 -12.45 0.06
C GLY A 124 -5.98 -11.76 -0.69
N GLU A 125 -5.21 -10.89 -0.03
CA GLU A 125 -4.06 -10.20 -0.61
C GLU A 125 -2.75 -10.69 0.04
N LEU A 126 -1.70 -10.86 -0.76
CA LEU A 126 -0.36 -11.13 -0.26
C LEU A 126 0.36 -9.81 0.03
N LEU A 127 0.55 -9.49 1.31
CA LEU A 127 1.31 -8.33 1.77
C LEU A 127 2.81 -8.66 1.75
N LYS A 128 3.61 -7.80 1.12
CA LYS A 128 5.04 -8.03 0.85
C LYS A 128 5.86 -6.78 1.16
N LEU A 129 7.18 -6.96 1.25
CA LEU A 129 8.15 -5.86 1.25
C LEU A 129 8.32 -5.31 -0.18
N ASP A 130 9.04 -4.20 -0.33
CA ASP A 130 9.10 -3.49 -1.62
C ASP A 130 10.48 -3.22 -2.16
N ALA A 131 11.50 -3.10 -1.31
CA ALA A 131 12.82 -2.66 -1.71
C ALA A 131 13.93 -3.23 -0.81
N ILE A 132 15.17 -3.18 -1.30
CA ILE A 132 16.38 -3.47 -0.52
C ILE A 132 17.21 -2.19 -0.43
N ALA A 133 17.51 -1.73 0.78
CA ALA A 133 18.40 -0.60 1.03
C ALA A 133 19.81 -1.12 1.29
N LEU A 134 20.64 -1.15 0.25
CA LEU A 134 22.04 -1.55 0.36
C LEU A 134 22.85 -0.42 0.98
N ARG A 135 23.36 -0.63 2.18
CA ARG A 135 24.11 0.39 2.93
C ARG A 135 25.60 0.15 2.86
N ASN A 136 26.35 1.18 2.44
CA ASN A 136 27.80 1.21 2.47
C ASN A 136 28.28 1.35 3.92
N LYS A 137 28.26 0.25 4.66
CA LYS A 137 28.74 0.16 6.05
C LYS A 137 30.24 -0.12 6.08
N SER A 138 30.78 -0.75 5.05
CA SER A 138 32.20 -1.06 4.90
C SER A 138 33.07 0.18 4.65
N GLU A 139 32.48 1.25 4.13
CA GLU A 139 33.17 2.45 3.65
C GLU A 139 34.17 2.16 2.50
N ASP A 140 34.04 1.00 1.84
CA ASP A 140 34.86 0.60 0.69
C ASP A 140 34.04 0.67 -0.61
N PRO A 141 34.35 1.61 -1.52
CA PRO A 141 33.66 1.76 -2.80
C PRO A 141 33.60 0.48 -3.65
N SER A 142 34.61 -0.38 -3.56
CA SER A 142 34.68 -1.62 -4.34
C SER A 142 33.84 -2.72 -3.72
N LYS A 143 33.84 -2.83 -2.38
CA LYS A 143 32.98 -3.79 -1.67
C LYS A 143 31.50 -3.43 -1.87
N PHE A 144 31.17 -2.14 -1.79
CA PHE A 144 29.82 -1.64 -2.03
C PHE A 144 29.34 -1.93 -3.45
N ALA A 145 30.19 -1.72 -4.47
CA ALA A 145 29.86 -2.03 -5.86
C ALA A 145 29.67 -3.53 -6.11
N GLU A 146 30.51 -4.40 -5.54
CA GLU A 146 30.32 -5.86 -5.66
C GLU A 146 29.03 -6.33 -4.98
N ALA A 147 28.67 -5.75 -3.83
CA ALA A 147 27.39 -6.00 -3.18
C ALA A 147 26.21 -5.52 -4.04
N ALA A 148 26.30 -4.33 -4.63
CA ALA A 148 25.27 -3.79 -5.54
C ALA A 148 25.08 -4.67 -6.77
N LYS A 149 26.17 -5.18 -7.36
CA LYS A 149 26.13 -6.10 -8.50
C LYS A 149 25.36 -7.38 -8.20
N LYS A 150 25.48 -7.93 -7.00
CA LYS A 150 24.74 -9.12 -6.56
C LYS A 150 23.22 -8.87 -6.50
N LEU A 151 22.81 -7.63 -6.20
CA LEU A 151 21.39 -7.26 -6.12
C LEU A 151 20.72 -7.00 -7.47
N LYS A 152 21.44 -7.07 -8.60
CA LYS A 152 20.80 -6.99 -9.93
C LYS A 152 19.70 -8.02 -10.16
N SER A 153 19.94 -9.23 -9.65
CA SER A 153 19.00 -10.36 -9.75
C SER A 153 17.92 -10.35 -8.66
N SER A 154 17.93 -9.35 -7.77
CA SER A 154 16.89 -9.16 -6.77
C SER A 154 15.54 -8.93 -7.47
N LYS A 155 14.48 -9.49 -6.89
CA LYS A 155 13.10 -9.19 -7.34
C LYS A 155 12.65 -7.78 -6.94
N TYR A 156 13.39 -7.12 -6.07
CA TYR A 156 13.10 -5.78 -5.57
C TYR A 156 14.05 -4.73 -6.13
N PRO A 157 13.57 -3.48 -6.32
CA PRO A 157 14.43 -2.34 -6.60
C PRO A 157 15.39 -2.10 -5.43
N VAL A 158 16.53 -1.50 -5.75
CA VAL A 158 17.63 -1.28 -4.81
C VAL A 158 17.75 0.20 -4.51
N PHE A 159 17.91 0.53 -3.23
CA PHE A 159 18.33 1.85 -2.80
C PHE A 159 19.81 1.78 -2.44
N LEU A 160 20.63 2.61 -3.06
CA LEU A 160 22.05 2.72 -2.76
C LEU A 160 22.23 3.75 -1.66
N VAL A 161 22.65 3.32 -0.47
CA VAL A 161 22.73 4.15 0.75
C VAL A 161 24.18 4.43 1.10
N THR A 162 24.69 5.58 0.65
CA THR A 162 26.01 6.13 0.96
C THR A 162 26.07 7.66 0.76
N LEU A 163 26.82 8.35 1.62
CA LEU A 163 27.12 9.78 1.43
C LEU A 163 28.40 10.01 0.63
N ASP A 164 29.16 8.96 0.30
CA ASP A 164 30.39 9.04 -0.49
C ASP A 164 30.08 8.97 -2.00
N PRO A 165 30.30 10.05 -2.78
CA PRO A 165 30.08 10.03 -4.23
C PRO A 165 30.92 8.98 -4.95
N ILE A 166 32.11 8.64 -4.44
CA ILE A 166 33.00 7.66 -5.10
C ILE A 166 32.39 6.25 -4.99
N ALA A 167 31.92 5.87 -3.81
CA ALA A 167 31.19 4.63 -3.61
C ALA A 167 29.90 4.60 -4.45
N MET A 168 29.14 5.70 -4.46
CA MET A 168 27.93 5.82 -5.27
C MET A 168 28.21 5.60 -6.76
N GLN A 169 29.23 6.27 -7.30
CA GLN A 169 29.64 6.15 -8.70
C GLN A 169 29.98 4.69 -9.05
N LYS A 170 30.83 4.02 -8.26
CA LYS A 170 31.20 2.61 -8.54
C LYS A 170 30.01 1.67 -8.48
N ALA A 171 29.06 1.89 -7.57
CA ALA A 171 27.83 1.11 -7.53
C ALA A 171 26.96 1.38 -8.77
N LEU A 172 26.83 2.63 -9.21
CA LEU A 172 26.06 2.98 -10.40
C LEU A 172 26.67 2.43 -11.70
N GLU A 173 27.99 2.35 -11.81
CA GLU A 173 28.66 1.69 -12.95
C GLU A 173 28.18 0.24 -13.14
N VAL A 174 27.82 -0.44 -12.05
CA VAL A 174 27.25 -1.78 -12.11
C VAL A 174 25.73 -1.74 -12.20
N ILE A 175 24.99 -1.10 -11.26
CA ILE A 175 23.53 -1.23 -11.14
C ILE A 175 22.73 0.00 -11.61
N GLY A 176 23.38 1.08 -12.04
CA GLY A 176 22.70 2.33 -12.42
C GLY A 176 21.69 2.17 -13.55
N GLY A 177 21.90 1.20 -14.44
CA GLY A 177 20.92 0.84 -15.47
C GLY A 177 19.55 0.42 -14.93
N ASP A 178 19.47 -0.02 -13.66
CA ASP A 178 18.24 -0.47 -13.00
C ASP A 178 17.46 0.69 -12.37
N ARG A 179 17.95 1.94 -12.44
CA ARG A 179 17.28 3.14 -11.88
C ARG A 179 17.08 3.06 -10.36
N SER A 180 18.17 2.75 -9.66
CA SER A 180 18.22 2.66 -8.19
C SER A 180 18.02 4.02 -7.52
N LEU A 181 17.38 4.06 -6.35
CA LEU A 181 17.30 5.29 -5.54
C LEU A 181 18.67 5.59 -4.92
N MET A 182 19.17 6.79 -5.17
CA MET A 182 20.45 7.26 -4.62
C MET A 182 20.21 7.99 -3.31
N TYR A 183 20.70 7.44 -2.21
CA TYR A 183 20.69 8.08 -0.90
C TYR A 183 22.13 8.37 -0.49
N ALA A 184 22.59 9.61 -0.28
CA ALA A 184 21.86 10.87 -0.45
C ALA A 184 22.79 12.06 -0.74
N ALA A 185 22.22 13.08 -1.40
CA ALA A 185 22.84 14.38 -1.55
C ALA A 185 22.62 15.24 -0.29
N THR A 186 23.68 15.93 0.11
CA THR A 186 23.76 16.85 1.25
C THR A 186 24.37 18.16 0.77
N LYS A 187 24.52 19.14 1.65
CA LYS A 187 25.21 20.39 1.32
C LYS A 187 26.68 20.21 0.88
N ASP A 188 27.31 19.09 1.28
CA ASP A 188 28.75 18.88 1.13
C ASP A 188 29.10 18.08 -0.13
N ASN A 189 28.13 17.40 -0.76
CA ASN A 189 28.33 16.53 -1.94
C ASN A 189 27.25 16.72 -3.03
N LEU A 190 26.51 17.84 -2.97
CA LEU A 190 25.31 18.07 -3.78
C LEU A 190 25.55 17.93 -5.29
N PHE A 191 26.63 18.52 -5.79
CA PHE A 191 26.90 18.60 -7.22
C PHE A 191 27.39 17.26 -7.76
N GLU A 192 28.28 16.58 -7.04
CA GLU A 192 28.77 15.26 -7.41
C GLU A 192 27.62 14.24 -7.48
N MET A 193 26.74 14.26 -6.49
CA MET A 193 25.57 13.37 -6.48
C MET A 193 24.55 13.74 -7.57
N ALA A 194 24.37 15.02 -7.87
CA ALA A 194 23.49 15.49 -8.95
C ALA A 194 24.01 15.07 -10.33
N GLU A 195 25.31 15.18 -10.59
CA GLU A 195 25.91 14.74 -11.85
C GLU A 195 25.70 13.24 -12.06
N LEU A 196 25.93 12.43 -11.03
CA LEU A 196 25.68 10.98 -11.07
C LEU A 196 24.20 10.65 -11.28
N ALA A 197 23.28 11.33 -10.60
CA ALA A 197 21.85 11.13 -10.77
C ALA A 197 21.41 11.40 -12.21
N LYS A 198 21.96 12.46 -12.83
CA LYS A 198 21.70 12.82 -14.23
C LYS A 198 22.31 11.85 -15.23
N GLU A 199 23.53 11.41 -14.99
CA GLU A 199 24.26 10.47 -15.86
C GLU A 199 23.53 9.13 -15.95
N TYR A 200 23.04 8.62 -14.82
CA TYR A 200 22.41 7.30 -14.73
C TYR A 200 20.88 7.33 -14.78
N ASP A 201 20.25 8.51 -14.86
CA ASP A 201 18.80 8.71 -14.78
C ASP A 201 18.19 8.07 -13.51
N CYS A 202 18.85 8.28 -12.38
CA CYS A 202 18.46 7.72 -11.09
C CYS A 202 17.79 8.78 -10.20
N PRO A 203 16.72 8.44 -9.45
CA PRO A 203 16.15 9.34 -8.46
C PRO A 203 17.13 9.59 -7.31
N LEU A 204 17.13 10.81 -6.76
CA LEU A 204 18.10 11.27 -5.77
C LEU A 204 17.42 11.76 -4.49
N THR A 205 17.81 11.21 -3.34
CA THR A 205 17.39 11.71 -2.03
C THR A 205 18.21 12.93 -1.62
N VAL A 206 17.54 13.97 -1.12
CA VAL A 206 18.14 15.12 -0.43
C VAL A 206 18.03 14.89 1.08
N PHE A 207 19.17 14.86 1.76
CA PHE A 207 19.26 14.68 3.20
C PHE A 207 19.61 16.00 3.89
N SER A 208 18.67 16.53 4.68
CA SER A 208 18.82 17.78 5.45
C SER A 208 18.12 17.64 6.80
N PRO A 209 18.76 16.96 7.77
CA PRO A 209 18.12 16.60 9.04
C PRO A 209 17.79 17.84 9.88
N GLY A 210 16.50 18.02 10.20
CA GLY A 210 16.01 19.10 11.08
C GLY A 210 16.06 20.51 10.49
N ASP A 211 16.42 20.66 9.21
CA ASP A 211 16.60 21.96 8.57
C ASP A 211 15.85 22.02 7.23
N ILE A 212 14.58 22.43 7.33
CA ILE A 212 13.64 22.56 6.20
C ILE A 212 14.03 23.74 5.30
N GLU A 213 14.58 24.82 5.84
CA GLU A 213 15.07 25.95 5.02
C GLU A 213 16.25 25.50 4.15
N LYS A 214 17.21 24.79 4.75
CA LYS A 214 18.33 24.24 3.99
C LYS A 214 17.89 23.20 2.98
N MET A 215 16.91 22.37 3.32
CA MET A 215 16.32 21.42 2.37
C MET A 215 15.80 22.14 1.13
N LYS A 216 15.05 23.23 1.32
CA LYS A 216 14.52 24.04 0.22
C LYS A 216 15.63 24.55 -0.71
N ASP A 217 16.71 25.10 -0.14
CA ASP A 217 17.86 25.58 -0.92
C ASP A 217 18.51 24.46 -1.76
N LEU A 218 18.68 23.27 -1.18
CA LEU A 218 19.27 22.11 -1.86
C LEU A 218 18.36 21.63 -3.00
N VAL A 219 17.05 21.50 -2.74
CA VAL A 219 16.07 21.08 -3.75
C VAL A 219 16.00 22.08 -4.91
N PHE A 220 15.90 23.38 -4.61
CA PHE A 220 15.91 24.42 -5.62
C PHE A 220 17.16 24.33 -6.52
N THR A 221 18.32 24.10 -5.90
CA THR A 221 19.58 23.94 -6.62
C THR A 221 19.56 22.72 -7.54
N LEU A 222 19.10 21.56 -7.05
CA LEU A 222 19.00 20.33 -7.86
C LEU A 222 18.06 20.50 -9.05
N ARG A 223 16.87 21.06 -8.83
CA ARG A 223 15.89 21.34 -9.89
C ARG A 223 16.44 22.30 -10.94
N SER A 224 17.14 23.34 -10.50
CA SER A 224 17.79 24.29 -11.41
C SER A 224 18.88 23.65 -12.28
N ASN A 225 19.44 22.51 -11.86
CA ASN A 225 20.40 21.72 -12.62
C ASN A 225 19.75 20.58 -13.46
N GLY A 226 18.41 20.52 -13.47
CA GLY A 226 17.62 19.56 -14.24
C GLY A 226 17.47 18.20 -13.56
N ILE A 227 17.58 18.14 -12.24
CA ILE A 227 17.20 16.95 -11.46
C ILE A 227 15.76 17.13 -11.01
N ASP A 228 14.86 16.36 -11.60
CA ASP A 228 13.43 16.45 -11.31
C ASP A 228 12.92 15.32 -10.41
N ASP A 229 13.67 14.24 -10.26
CA ASP A 229 13.28 13.07 -9.44
C ASP A 229 13.99 13.12 -8.10
N ILE A 230 13.42 13.92 -7.19
CA ILE A 230 13.97 14.19 -5.87
C ILE A 230 13.12 13.52 -4.79
N VAL A 231 13.76 12.92 -3.79
CA VAL A 231 13.11 12.41 -2.57
C VAL A 231 13.62 13.21 -1.38
N LEU A 232 12.75 13.61 -0.45
CA LEU A 232 13.10 14.44 0.69
C LEU A 232 13.31 13.57 1.94
N ASP A 233 14.48 13.67 2.57
CA ASP A 233 14.72 13.14 3.91
C ASP A 233 15.07 14.30 4.86
N PRO A 234 14.09 14.78 5.66
CA PRO A 234 14.30 15.83 6.64
C PRO A 234 14.88 15.31 7.96
N GLY A 235 15.36 14.06 7.98
CA GLY A 235 15.88 13.36 9.14
C GLY A 235 14.79 12.60 9.90
N THR A 236 15.17 11.44 10.45
CA THR A 236 14.31 10.64 11.34
C THR A 236 14.90 10.62 12.75
N LEU A 237 14.55 11.63 13.54
CA LEU A 237 14.81 11.65 14.98
C LEU A 237 13.84 10.71 15.69
N THR A 238 14.35 9.93 16.64
CA THR A 238 13.60 8.89 17.37
C THR A 238 13.57 9.17 18.87
N GLY A 239 12.81 8.39 19.65
CA GLY A 239 12.69 8.60 21.10
C GLY A 239 11.98 9.90 21.45
N GLU A 240 12.55 10.69 22.37
CA GLU A 240 11.94 11.95 22.84
C GLU A 240 11.83 13.02 21.74
N ALA A 241 12.68 12.93 20.70
CA ALA A 241 12.72 13.87 19.58
C ALA A 241 11.84 13.46 18.38
N ILE A 242 10.99 12.42 18.52
CA ILE A 242 10.10 12.00 17.44
C ILE A 242 9.14 13.13 17.00
N GLY A 243 8.79 14.04 17.92
CA GLY A 243 7.95 15.19 17.61
C GLY A 243 8.51 16.06 16.48
N ASP A 244 9.81 16.32 16.49
CA ASP A 244 10.48 17.12 15.47
C ASP A 244 10.41 16.45 14.08
N THR A 245 10.54 15.12 14.03
CA THR A 245 10.35 14.34 12.80
C THR A 245 8.93 14.50 12.27
N LEU A 246 7.92 14.40 13.15
CA LEU A 246 6.53 14.54 12.73
C LEU A 246 6.22 15.93 12.20
N ASP A 247 6.75 16.97 12.85
CA ASP A 247 6.60 18.34 12.41
C ASP A 247 7.21 18.54 11.03
N ASN A 248 8.43 18.05 10.79
CA ASN A 248 9.10 18.14 9.50
C ASN A 248 8.31 17.44 8.37
N PHE A 249 7.80 16.23 8.60
CA PHE A 249 7.02 15.49 7.60
C PHE A 249 5.68 16.18 7.31
N VAL A 250 4.97 16.63 8.35
CA VAL A 250 3.68 17.31 8.22
C VAL A 250 3.85 18.66 7.52
N MET A 251 4.87 19.44 7.89
CA MET A 251 5.18 20.72 7.25
C MET A 251 5.52 20.53 5.78
N SER A 252 6.39 19.57 5.45
CA SER A 252 6.76 19.27 4.06
C SER A 252 5.53 18.90 3.23
N ARG A 253 4.65 18.05 3.76
CA ARG A 253 3.43 17.66 3.04
C ARG A 253 2.44 18.82 2.87
N ARG A 254 2.29 19.68 3.87
CA ARG A 254 1.43 20.88 3.77
C ARG A 254 1.99 21.88 2.76
N LEU A 255 3.29 22.13 2.76
CA LEU A 255 3.95 22.97 1.76
C LEU A 255 3.67 22.44 0.35
N ALA A 256 3.74 21.12 0.16
CA ALA A 256 3.45 20.49 -1.13
C ALA A 256 1.97 20.63 -1.57
N ILE A 257 1.02 20.37 -0.67
CA ILE A 257 -0.40 20.24 -1.00
C ILE A 257 -1.18 21.55 -0.86
N GLU A 258 -1.02 22.25 0.27
CA GLU A 258 -1.78 23.46 0.58
C GLU A 258 -1.16 24.69 -0.09
N ASP A 259 0.16 24.86 0.04
CA ASP A 259 0.88 26.03 -0.47
C ASP A 259 1.40 25.84 -1.90
N LYS A 260 1.47 24.59 -2.37
CA LYS A 260 2.06 24.20 -3.67
C LYS A 260 3.48 24.74 -3.84
N ASP A 261 4.26 24.72 -2.77
CA ASP A 261 5.66 25.10 -2.79
C ASP A 261 6.44 24.08 -3.63
N GLU A 262 6.86 24.53 -4.80
CA GLU A 262 7.50 23.73 -5.83
C GLU A 262 8.73 22.95 -5.34
N ASP A 263 9.40 23.42 -4.28
CA ASP A 263 10.58 22.75 -3.71
C ASP A 263 10.23 21.68 -2.66
N PHE A 264 8.95 21.52 -2.33
CA PHE A 264 8.44 20.49 -1.40
C PHE A 264 7.49 19.49 -2.06
N ARG A 265 7.19 19.63 -3.36
CA ARG A 265 6.29 18.74 -4.12
C ARG A 265 6.93 17.38 -4.46
N PHE A 266 7.61 16.78 -3.50
CA PHE A 266 8.42 15.57 -3.65
C PHE A 266 8.10 14.54 -2.55
N PRO A 267 8.28 13.23 -2.83
CA PRO A 267 8.06 12.18 -1.85
C PRO A 267 8.96 12.31 -0.61
N LEU A 268 8.50 11.81 0.53
CA LEU A 268 9.20 11.83 1.82
C LEU A 268 9.77 10.44 2.16
N LEU A 269 11.01 10.41 2.63
CA LEU A 269 11.70 9.21 3.11
C LEU A 269 11.98 9.33 4.61
N GLY A 270 11.72 8.26 5.35
CA GLY A 270 12.12 8.11 6.75
C GLY A 270 12.95 6.84 7.01
N VAL A 271 13.67 6.82 8.12
CA VAL A 271 14.56 5.71 8.50
C VAL A 271 14.23 5.21 9.93
N PRO A 272 13.10 4.51 10.13
CA PRO A 272 12.77 3.91 11.44
C PRO A 272 13.87 3.01 12.00
N ALA A 273 14.68 2.38 11.14
CA ALA A 273 15.83 1.55 11.52
C ALA A 273 16.82 2.25 12.48
N LEU A 274 16.85 3.60 12.50
CA LEU A 274 17.71 4.36 13.41
C LEU A 274 17.40 4.11 14.89
N VAL A 275 16.19 3.64 15.24
CA VAL A 275 15.88 3.34 16.65
C VAL A 275 16.73 2.21 17.22
N ARG A 276 17.20 1.31 16.36
CA ARG A 276 18.09 0.21 16.73
C ARG A 276 19.54 0.64 16.95
N LEU A 277 19.90 1.91 16.69
CA LEU A 277 21.24 2.45 16.99
C LEU A 277 21.48 2.63 18.49
N ASN A 278 20.42 2.73 19.29
CA ASN A 278 20.55 2.90 20.74
C ASN A 278 21.02 1.63 21.46
N ASN A 279 21.30 0.53 20.72
CA ASN A 279 21.96 -0.71 21.17
C ASN A 279 21.45 -1.20 22.54
N GLU A 280 20.14 -1.20 22.74
CA GLU A 280 19.55 -1.94 23.84
C GLU A 280 19.55 -3.42 23.45
N ASP A 281 20.02 -4.31 24.33
CA ASP A 281 20.02 -5.77 24.12
C ASP A 281 18.61 -6.40 24.14
N ASP A 282 17.56 -5.59 23.94
CA ASP A 282 16.15 -5.99 23.93
C ASP A 282 15.58 -5.89 22.52
N GLU A 283 15.74 -6.97 21.74
CA GLU A 283 15.23 -7.07 20.37
C GLU A 283 13.70 -6.90 20.29
N VAL A 284 12.96 -7.33 21.32
CA VAL A 284 11.50 -7.16 21.34
C VAL A 284 11.15 -5.68 21.43
N LYS A 285 11.80 -4.94 22.32
CA LYS A 285 11.62 -3.49 22.45
C LYS A 285 12.08 -2.75 21.19
N ASN A 286 13.24 -3.10 20.64
CA ASN A 286 13.77 -2.52 19.40
C ASN A 286 12.81 -2.71 18.22
N GLY A 287 12.34 -3.94 18.00
CA GLY A 287 11.38 -4.26 16.94
C GLY A 287 10.03 -3.60 17.13
N THR A 288 9.51 -3.60 18.36
CA THR A 288 8.26 -2.89 18.70
C THR A 288 8.38 -1.39 18.41
N MET A 289 9.49 -0.77 18.79
CA MET A 289 9.70 0.66 18.58
C MET A 289 9.90 0.99 17.10
N GLU A 290 10.63 0.16 16.36
CA GLU A 290 10.81 0.34 14.91
C GLU A 290 9.45 0.27 14.18
N ALA A 291 8.65 -0.75 14.48
CA ALA A 291 7.29 -0.87 13.93
C ALA A 291 6.39 0.30 14.33
N THR A 292 6.55 0.82 15.55
CA THR A 292 5.80 2.00 16.04
C THR A 292 6.18 3.27 15.27
N ILE A 293 7.48 3.52 15.09
CA ILE A 293 7.96 4.69 14.33
C ILE A 293 7.54 4.57 12.86
N ALA A 294 7.71 3.39 12.26
CA ALA A 294 7.26 3.14 10.88
C ALA A 294 5.75 3.41 10.71
N SER A 295 4.93 2.89 11.63
CA SER A 295 3.49 3.15 11.66
C SER A 295 3.16 4.63 11.78
N THR A 296 3.92 5.35 12.61
CA THR A 296 3.71 6.78 12.87
C THR A 296 4.05 7.59 11.63
N LEU A 297 5.21 7.36 11.02
CA LEU A 297 5.66 8.09 9.83
C LEU A 297 4.81 7.78 8.60
N MET A 298 4.36 6.53 8.42
CA MET A 298 3.40 6.18 7.36
C MET A 298 2.07 6.93 7.51
N ASN A 299 1.54 7.06 8.73
CA ASN A 299 0.36 7.91 8.99
C ASN A 299 0.65 9.41 8.80
N LYS A 300 1.92 9.82 8.81
CA LYS A 300 2.40 11.19 8.60
C LYS A 300 3.18 11.32 7.30
N TYR A 301 2.63 10.72 6.25
CA TYR A 301 2.98 11.02 4.85
C TYR A 301 4.35 10.53 4.39
N ALA A 302 4.97 9.57 5.08
CA ALA A 302 6.15 8.90 4.55
C ALA A 302 5.79 8.06 3.31
N ASP A 303 6.48 8.29 2.20
CA ASP A 303 6.38 7.51 0.97
C ASP A 303 7.36 6.34 0.95
N VAL A 304 8.48 6.46 1.68
CA VAL A 304 9.50 5.44 1.81
C VAL A 304 9.91 5.31 3.26
N LEU A 305 10.03 4.07 3.75
CA LEU A 305 10.58 3.78 5.07
C LEU A 305 11.68 2.71 4.96
N ILE A 306 12.86 3.03 5.52
CA ILE A 306 13.98 2.08 5.63
C ILE A 306 13.94 1.43 7.02
N LEU A 307 13.77 0.11 7.03
CA LEU A 307 13.65 -0.75 8.20
C LEU A 307 14.84 -1.70 8.30
N LYS A 308 15.14 -2.23 9.48
CA LYS A 308 16.15 -3.27 9.71
C LYS A 308 15.51 -4.60 10.11
N GLY A 309 14.40 -4.53 10.85
CA GLY A 309 13.62 -5.69 11.28
C GLY A 309 13.10 -6.54 10.12
N THR A 310 13.21 -7.87 10.28
CA THR A 310 12.71 -8.85 9.30
C THR A 310 11.82 -9.91 9.92
N ASP A 311 11.57 -9.81 11.24
CA ASP A 311 10.73 -10.78 11.92
C ASP A 311 9.26 -10.53 11.60
N ILE A 312 8.52 -11.61 11.36
CA ILE A 312 7.13 -11.49 10.92
C ILE A 312 6.24 -10.75 11.93
N TRP A 313 6.52 -10.89 13.23
CA TRP A 313 5.77 -10.22 14.29
C TRP A 313 6.01 -8.70 14.34
N GLU A 314 7.16 -8.23 13.86
CA GLU A 314 7.47 -6.80 13.70
C GLU A 314 6.80 -6.22 12.45
N LEU A 315 6.72 -7.02 11.38
CA LEU A 315 6.24 -6.58 10.07
C LEU A 315 4.70 -6.64 9.91
N ILE A 316 4.02 -7.60 10.53
CA ILE A 316 2.56 -7.75 10.44
C ILE A 316 1.83 -6.44 10.77
N PRO A 317 2.15 -5.71 11.87
CA PRO A 317 1.46 -4.46 12.21
C PRO A 317 1.59 -3.39 11.13
N ILE A 318 2.80 -3.19 10.59
CA ILE A 318 3.05 -2.13 9.60
C ILE A 318 2.48 -2.48 8.21
N LEU A 319 2.56 -3.75 7.79
CA LEU A 319 1.96 -4.23 6.54
C LEU A 319 0.43 -4.12 6.60
N THR A 320 -0.16 -4.51 7.73
CA THR A 320 -1.61 -4.40 7.95
C THR A 320 -2.07 -2.95 7.96
N LEU A 321 -1.33 -2.06 8.63
CA LEU A 321 -1.64 -0.64 8.65
C LEU A 321 -1.51 -0.03 7.25
N ARG A 322 -0.48 -0.38 6.48
CA ARG A 322 -0.34 0.07 5.09
C ARG A 322 -1.51 -0.34 4.23
N GLN A 323 -1.90 -1.62 4.25
CA GLN A 323 -3.09 -2.08 3.53
C GLN A 323 -4.31 -1.26 3.91
N SER A 324 -4.55 -1.07 5.21
CA SER A 324 -5.73 -0.35 5.73
C SER A 324 -5.73 1.13 5.37
N LEU A 325 -4.57 1.78 5.36
CA LEU A 325 -4.43 3.22 5.08
C LEU A 325 -4.75 3.51 3.60
N TYR A 326 -4.30 2.63 2.71
CA TYR A 326 -4.41 2.80 1.26
C TYR A 326 -5.65 2.15 0.63
N THR A 327 -6.51 1.46 1.41
CA THR A 327 -7.85 1.08 0.94
C THR A 327 -8.66 2.33 0.57
N ASP A 328 -9.33 2.35 -0.59
CA ASP A 328 -10.22 3.45 -0.99
C ASP A 328 -11.39 3.59 0.00
N PRO A 329 -11.50 4.70 0.76
CA PRO A 329 -12.54 4.85 1.77
C PRO A 329 -13.95 5.02 1.18
N ARG A 330 -14.08 5.22 -0.13
CA ARG A 330 -15.38 5.39 -0.82
C ARG A 330 -15.95 4.07 -1.31
N LYS A 331 -15.14 3.00 -1.36
CA LYS A 331 -15.53 1.69 -1.88
C LYS A 331 -15.42 0.65 -0.77
N PRO A 332 -16.54 0.11 -0.28
CA PRO A 332 -16.51 -1.05 0.59
C PRO A 332 -15.81 -2.21 -0.12
N GLN A 333 -14.82 -2.83 0.54
CA GLN A 333 -14.22 -4.06 0.02
C GLN A 333 -15.21 -5.20 0.21
N ALA A 334 -15.60 -5.84 -0.90
CA ALA A 334 -16.56 -6.92 -0.91
C ALA A 334 -15.99 -8.16 -1.62
N VAL A 335 -16.45 -9.33 -1.17
CA VAL A 335 -16.20 -10.64 -1.80
C VAL A 335 -17.40 -10.98 -2.70
N ASP A 336 -17.21 -11.83 -3.71
CA ASP A 336 -18.32 -12.24 -4.56
C ASP A 336 -19.38 -13.02 -3.75
N PRO A 337 -20.67 -12.66 -3.84
CA PRO A 337 -21.73 -13.37 -3.13
C PRO A 337 -21.95 -14.77 -3.74
N GLY A 338 -22.24 -15.76 -2.90
CA GLY A 338 -22.38 -17.14 -3.38
C GLY A 338 -22.18 -18.19 -2.31
N ILE A 339 -21.74 -19.39 -2.74
CA ILE A 339 -21.39 -20.51 -1.87
C ILE A 339 -19.88 -20.72 -1.92
N TYR A 340 -19.28 -20.87 -0.74
CA TYR A 340 -17.89 -21.26 -0.56
C TYR A 340 -17.85 -22.58 0.22
N GLU A 341 -16.87 -23.42 -0.08
CA GLU A 341 -16.70 -24.75 0.52
C GLU A 341 -15.43 -24.76 1.39
N PHE A 342 -15.56 -25.26 2.62
CA PHE A 342 -14.45 -25.42 3.57
C PHE A 342 -14.39 -26.86 4.05
N GLY A 343 -13.19 -27.45 4.06
CA GLY A 343 -12.97 -28.84 4.46
C GLY A 343 -13.59 -29.86 3.49
N ASP A 344 -13.89 -31.06 4.01
CA ASP A 344 -14.46 -32.16 3.24
C ASP A 344 -15.99 -32.16 3.35
N VAL A 345 -16.63 -31.32 2.53
CA VAL A 345 -18.09 -31.18 2.55
C VAL A 345 -18.82 -32.37 1.91
N ASN A 346 -19.99 -32.69 2.46
CA ASN A 346 -20.91 -33.69 1.93
C ASN A 346 -22.38 -33.27 2.11
N GLU A 347 -23.31 -34.13 1.71
CA GLU A 347 -24.76 -33.83 1.77
C GLU A 347 -25.31 -33.60 3.19
N ASN A 348 -24.59 -33.99 4.22
CA ASN A 348 -24.98 -33.78 5.63
C ASN A 348 -24.21 -32.63 6.30
N SER A 349 -23.31 -31.95 5.57
CA SER A 349 -22.53 -30.84 6.13
C SER A 349 -23.43 -29.65 6.53
N PRO A 350 -23.06 -28.91 7.58
CA PRO A 350 -23.75 -27.70 7.98
C PRO A 350 -23.60 -26.59 6.92
N VAL A 351 -24.56 -25.69 6.88
CA VAL A 351 -24.54 -24.48 6.04
C VAL A 351 -24.50 -23.25 6.95
N LEU A 352 -23.49 -22.41 6.76
CA LEU A 352 -23.34 -21.14 7.47
C LEU A 352 -23.78 -19.98 6.59
N LEU A 353 -24.17 -18.88 7.22
CA LEU A 353 -24.47 -17.62 6.56
C LEU A 353 -23.55 -16.52 7.07
N THR A 354 -23.04 -15.70 6.15
CA THR A 354 -22.31 -14.46 6.45
C THR A 354 -22.60 -13.39 5.40
N THR A 355 -21.99 -12.21 5.53
CA THR A 355 -22.08 -11.13 4.54
C THR A 355 -20.88 -11.08 3.62
N ASN A 356 -21.03 -10.39 2.49
CA ASN A 356 -19.97 -10.21 1.52
C ASN A 356 -18.98 -9.08 1.85
N PHE A 357 -19.02 -8.49 3.05
CA PHE A 357 -17.98 -7.56 3.47
C PHE A 357 -16.67 -8.31 3.64
N ALA A 358 -15.61 -7.90 2.93
CA ALA A 358 -14.37 -8.67 2.82
C ALA A 358 -13.79 -9.01 4.20
N LEU A 359 -13.71 -8.05 5.12
CA LEU A 359 -13.18 -8.32 6.46
C LEU A 359 -14.04 -9.34 7.22
N THR A 360 -15.37 -9.26 7.14
CA THR A 360 -16.25 -10.26 7.75
C THR A 360 -16.06 -11.65 7.12
N TYR A 361 -16.03 -11.74 5.80
CA TYR A 361 -15.83 -13.00 5.10
C TYR A 361 -14.49 -13.65 5.46
N TYR A 362 -13.39 -12.89 5.35
CA TYR A 362 -12.04 -13.43 5.57
C TYR A 362 -11.77 -13.78 7.03
N THR A 363 -12.41 -13.09 7.99
CA THR A 363 -12.39 -13.51 9.40
C THR A 363 -13.07 -14.87 9.57
N VAL A 364 -14.29 -15.04 9.03
CA VAL A 364 -15.02 -16.33 9.10
C VAL A 364 -14.25 -17.44 8.40
N GLU A 365 -13.73 -17.19 7.19
CA GLU A 365 -12.90 -18.15 6.45
C GLU A 365 -11.66 -18.57 7.25
N GLY A 366 -10.95 -17.63 7.86
CA GLY A 366 -9.76 -17.91 8.65
C GLY A 366 -10.06 -18.79 9.87
N ASP A 367 -11.17 -18.52 10.55
CA ASP A 367 -11.62 -19.31 11.69
C ASP A 367 -12.06 -20.73 11.27
N LEU A 368 -12.78 -20.85 10.15
CA LEU A 368 -13.16 -22.16 9.60
C LEU A 368 -11.95 -23.00 9.19
N LYS A 369 -10.97 -22.40 8.52
CA LYS A 369 -9.72 -23.08 8.13
C LYS A 369 -8.89 -23.48 9.34
N SER A 370 -8.69 -22.57 10.30
CA SER A 370 -7.88 -22.87 11.50
C SER A 370 -8.53 -23.91 12.41
N GLY A 371 -9.87 -23.94 12.46
CA GLY A 371 -10.64 -24.98 13.13
C GLY A 371 -10.81 -26.28 12.35
N ASN A 372 -10.28 -26.42 11.13
CA ASN A 372 -10.50 -27.56 10.23
C ASN A 372 -11.99 -27.92 10.03
N ALA A 373 -12.87 -26.91 10.04
CA ALA A 373 -14.31 -27.12 9.93
C ALA A 373 -14.71 -27.56 8.51
N SER A 374 -15.61 -28.54 8.41
CA SER A 374 -16.18 -29.00 7.13
C SER A 374 -17.59 -28.44 6.91
N THR A 375 -17.73 -27.39 6.10
CA THR A 375 -18.99 -26.67 5.94
C THR A 375 -19.12 -25.89 4.63
N TYR A 376 -20.37 -25.63 4.22
CA TYR A 376 -20.68 -24.63 3.20
C TYR A 376 -20.90 -23.26 3.84
N LEU A 377 -20.29 -22.21 3.30
CA LEU A 377 -20.52 -20.82 3.70
C LEU A 377 -21.28 -20.07 2.61
N LEU A 378 -22.49 -19.63 2.94
CA LEU A 378 -23.29 -18.73 2.12
C LEU A 378 -22.88 -17.29 2.40
N VAL A 379 -22.52 -16.57 1.35
CA VAL A 379 -22.09 -15.17 1.40
C VAL A 379 -23.18 -14.31 0.78
N LEU A 380 -23.90 -13.58 1.64
CA LEU A 380 -24.98 -12.69 1.25
C LEU A 380 -24.44 -11.37 0.71
N ASP A 381 -24.97 -10.92 -0.43
CA ASP A 381 -24.65 -9.59 -0.95
C ASP A 381 -25.29 -8.49 -0.09
N THR A 382 -24.46 -7.84 0.72
CA THR A 382 -24.88 -6.71 1.55
C THR A 382 -24.26 -5.40 1.09
N ILE A 383 -23.76 -5.35 -0.15
CA ILE A 383 -23.03 -4.22 -0.72
C ILE A 383 -21.79 -3.91 0.14
N GLY A 384 -21.10 -4.96 0.59
CA GLY A 384 -19.87 -4.86 1.38
C GLY A 384 -20.08 -4.31 2.81
N LYS A 385 -21.20 -4.64 3.45
CA LYS A 385 -21.50 -4.23 4.84
C LYS A 385 -21.33 -5.38 5.83
N ALA A 386 -20.74 -5.08 6.99
CA ALA A 386 -20.66 -6.02 8.12
C ALA A 386 -22.06 -6.47 8.58
N VAL A 387 -22.13 -7.60 9.30
CA VAL A 387 -23.39 -8.26 9.69
C VAL A 387 -24.38 -7.29 10.36
N ASP A 388 -23.98 -6.62 11.43
CA ASP A 388 -24.83 -5.70 12.20
C ASP A 388 -25.26 -4.46 11.39
N VAL A 389 -24.34 -3.90 10.60
CA VAL A 389 -24.61 -2.77 9.70
C VAL A 389 -25.59 -3.16 8.59
N ALA A 390 -25.46 -4.35 8.03
CA ALA A 390 -26.33 -4.85 6.98
C ALA A 390 -27.75 -5.13 7.50
N ILE A 391 -27.88 -5.63 8.73
CA ILE A 391 -29.18 -5.80 9.41
C ILE A 391 -29.82 -4.43 9.62
N ALA A 392 -29.11 -3.49 10.24
CA ALA A 392 -29.63 -2.15 10.50
C ALA A 392 -29.98 -1.39 9.20
N GLY A 393 -29.22 -1.64 8.14
CA GLY A 393 -29.42 -1.03 6.82
C GLY A 393 -30.45 -1.75 5.94
N GLY A 394 -31.03 -2.86 6.38
CA GLY A 394 -32.04 -3.63 5.65
C GLY A 394 -31.50 -4.37 4.41
N GLN A 395 -30.18 -4.60 4.32
CA GLN A 395 -29.60 -5.47 3.29
C GLN A 395 -29.60 -6.94 3.71
N PHE A 396 -29.61 -7.20 5.02
CA PHE A 396 -29.69 -8.54 5.59
C PHE A 396 -31.11 -8.73 6.14
N ASP A 397 -31.95 -9.44 5.38
CA ASP A 397 -33.33 -9.79 5.75
C ASP A 397 -33.68 -11.21 5.26
N GLY A 398 -34.82 -11.75 5.70
CA GLY A 398 -35.21 -13.13 5.40
C GLY A 398 -35.38 -13.39 3.90
N LYS A 399 -35.91 -12.41 3.17
CA LYS A 399 -36.11 -12.50 1.72
C LYS A 399 -34.79 -12.54 0.96
N ALA A 400 -33.82 -11.70 1.33
CA ALA A 400 -32.50 -11.67 0.72
C ALA A 400 -31.77 -13.00 0.92
N VAL A 401 -31.89 -13.61 2.11
CA VAL A 401 -31.35 -14.95 2.39
C VAL A 401 -32.06 -16.02 1.55
N ALA A 402 -33.39 -16.00 1.48
CA ALA A 402 -34.15 -16.95 0.67
C ALA A 402 -33.82 -16.87 -0.82
N ASP A 403 -33.62 -15.65 -1.34
CA ASP A 403 -33.17 -15.42 -2.72
C ASP A 403 -31.75 -15.98 -2.94
N LEU A 404 -30.83 -15.80 -1.99
CA LEU A 404 -29.49 -16.38 -2.06
C LEU A 404 -29.56 -17.90 -2.12
N VAL A 405 -30.25 -18.54 -1.17
CA VAL A 405 -30.40 -20.01 -1.07
C VAL A 405 -30.92 -20.61 -2.39
N LYS A 406 -31.94 -19.99 -2.99
CA LYS A 406 -32.52 -20.45 -4.27
C LYS A 406 -31.59 -20.26 -5.46
N LYS A 407 -30.83 -19.17 -5.50
CA LYS A 407 -29.96 -18.83 -6.65
C LYS A 407 -28.60 -19.52 -6.61
N CYS A 408 -28.08 -19.77 -5.42
CA CYS A 408 -26.70 -20.23 -5.26
C CYS A 408 -26.54 -21.74 -5.46
N GLY A 409 -27.64 -22.51 -5.44
CA GLY A 409 -27.64 -23.96 -5.69
C GLY A 409 -27.34 -24.81 -4.45
N ILE A 410 -27.41 -24.25 -3.24
CA ILE A 410 -27.10 -24.98 -1.99
C ILE A 410 -28.14 -26.08 -1.73
N GLU A 411 -29.37 -25.88 -2.18
CA GLU A 411 -30.46 -26.85 -2.03
C GLU A 411 -30.13 -28.21 -2.68
N ASP A 412 -29.36 -28.21 -3.77
CA ASP A 412 -28.96 -29.43 -4.46
C ASP A 412 -27.75 -30.11 -3.82
N LYS A 413 -27.03 -29.42 -2.92
CA LYS A 413 -25.78 -29.89 -2.31
C LYS A 413 -25.96 -30.52 -0.93
N VAL A 414 -26.97 -30.10 -0.16
CA VAL A 414 -27.21 -30.62 1.20
C VAL A 414 -28.60 -31.22 1.35
N LYS A 415 -28.79 -32.12 2.33
CA LYS A 415 -30.07 -32.73 2.72
C LYS A 415 -30.57 -32.23 4.08
N THR A 416 -29.69 -31.69 4.92
CA THR A 416 -30.00 -31.25 6.29
C THR A 416 -31.06 -30.15 6.33
N ARG A 417 -31.03 -29.23 5.35
CA ARG A 417 -31.88 -28.02 5.32
C ARG A 417 -31.78 -27.23 6.63
N LYS A 418 -30.58 -27.20 7.22
CA LYS A 418 -30.24 -26.44 8.42
C LYS A 418 -29.25 -25.35 8.08
N MET A 419 -29.49 -24.14 8.59
CA MET A 419 -28.62 -22.98 8.40
C MET A 419 -28.20 -22.38 9.74
N ILE A 420 -26.91 -22.15 9.91
CA ILE A 420 -26.35 -21.43 11.06
C ILE A 420 -26.18 -19.96 10.65
N ILE A 421 -26.88 -19.06 11.34
CA ILE A 421 -26.76 -17.62 11.13
C ILE A 421 -25.82 -17.00 12.18
N PRO A 422 -25.18 -15.84 11.89
CA PRO A 422 -24.34 -15.17 12.88
C PRO A 422 -25.16 -14.80 14.13
N GLY A 423 -24.55 -14.85 15.31
CA GLY A 423 -25.24 -14.50 16.55
C GLY A 423 -25.80 -13.06 16.58
N LEU A 424 -25.22 -12.16 15.78
CA LEU A 424 -25.72 -10.79 15.58
C LEU A 424 -27.04 -10.74 14.79
N ALA A 425 -27.32 -11.76 13.97
CA ALA A 425 -28.54 -11.91 13.18
C ALA A 425 -29.66 -12.65 13.91
N ALA A 426 -29.48 -13.01 15.18
CA ALA A 426 -30.49 -13.70 15.99
C ALA A 426 -31.91 -13.09 15.92
N PRO A 427 -32.11 -11.75 15.90
CA PRO A 427 -33.44 -11.17 15.77
C PRO A 427 -34.18 -11.51 14.46
N LEU A 428 -33.45 -11.92 13.41
CA LEU A 428 -34.00 -12.26 12.10
C LEU A 428 -34.26 -13.77 11.93
N SER A 429 -33.94 -14.61 12.93
CA SER A 429 -33.96 -16.07 12.76
C SER A 429 -35.33 -16.59 12.30
N GLY A 430 -36.41 -16.12 12.91
CA GLY A 430 -37.78 -16.54 12.56
C GLY A 430 -38.20 -16.08 11.17
N GLU A 431 -37.84 -14.85 10.77
CA GLU A 431 -38.12 -14.34 9.42
C GLU A 431 -37.36 -15.15 8.35
N ILE A 432 -36.09 -15.46 8.62
CA ILE A 432 -35.26 -16.29 7.72
C ILE A 432 -35.86 -17.69 7.62
N GLU A 433 -36.25 -18.31 8.73
CA GLU A 433 -36.89 -19.64 8.76
C GLU A 433 -38.19 -19.66 7.95
N ASP A 434 -39.06 -18.67 8.13
CA ASP A 434 -40.33 -18.54 7.39
C ASP A 434 -40.13 -18.36 5.88
N GLU A 435 -39.18 -17.51 5.46
CA GLU A 435 -38.93 -17.19 4.04
C GLU A 435 -38.15 -18.28 3.29
N THR A 436 -37.22 -18.95 3.98
CA THR A 436 -36.39 -20.01 3.40
C THR A 436 -37.05 -21.39 3.48
N GLY A 437 -37.84 -21.65 4.53
CA GLY A 437 -38.32 -22.98 4.89
C GLY A 437 -37.22 -23.90 5.46
N TRP A 438 -36.07 -23.36 5.84
CA TRP A 438 -34.96 -24.08 6.45
C TRP A 438 -34.96 -23.91 7.97
N ASP A 439 -34.50 -24.91 8.72
CA ASP A 439 -34.30 -24.83 10.17
C ASP A 439 -33.11 -23.90 10.48
N VAL A 440 -33.35 -22.79 11.18
CA VAL A 440 -32.35 -21.75 11.44
C VAL A 440 -31.81 -21.85 12.86
N MET A 441 -30.51 -22.09 12.96
CA MET A 441 -29.77 -22.10 14.22
C MET A 441 -29.00 -20.79 14.41
N VAL A 442 -29.11 -20.20 15.58
CA VAL A 442 -28.30 -19.02 15.95
C VAL A 442 -26.92 -19.47 16.40
N GLY A 443 -25.91 -19.16 15.60
CA GLY A 443 -24.51 -19.41 15.92
C GLY A 443 -23.92 -18.40 16.93
N PRO A 444 -22.62 -18.50 17.24
CA PRO A 444 -21.95 -17.56 18.12
C PRO A 444 -21.89 -16.15 17.51
N ARG A 445 -21.64 -15.14 18.36
CA ARG A 445 -21.43 -13.75 17.93
C ARG A 445 -20.07 -13.53 17.28
N ASP A 446 -19.08 -14.33 17.67
CA ASP A 446 -17.70 -14.28 17.18
C ASP A 446 -17.42 -15.57 16.39
N SER A 447 -16.79 -15.44 15.22
CA SER A 447 -16.55 -16.57 14.33
C SER A 447 -15.51 -17.55 14.84
N SER A 448 -14.63 -17.14 15.77
CA SER A 448 -13.62 -18.02 16.35
C SER A 448 -14.22 -19.22 17.12
N ALA A 449 -15.47 -19.10 17.58
CA ALA A 449 -16.20 -20.17 18.27
C ALA A 449 -17.04 -21.05 17.33
N VAL A 450 -17.06 -20.75 16.03
CA VAL A 450 -17.88 -21.48 15.05
C VAL A 450 -17.43 -22.92 14.86
N PRO A 451 -16.12 -23.24 14.74
CA PRO A 451 -15.68 -24.63 14.60
C PRO A 451 -16.18 -25.52 15.74
N ASP A 452 -15.98 -25.09 17.00
CA ASP A 452 -16.46 -25.80 18.18
C ASP A 452 -18.00 -25.94 18.20
N PHE A 453 -18.72 -24.90 17.75
CA PHE A 453 -20.18 -24.93 17.66
C PHE A 453 -20.66 -25.96 16.62
N ILE A 454 -19.95 -26.10 15.50
CA ILE A 454 -20.26 -27.11 14.48
C ILE A 454 -20.09 -28.51 15.09
N ASP A 455 -18.94 -28.78 15.70
CA ASP A 455 -18.61 -30.09 16.30
C ASP A 455 -19.58 -30.50 17.42
N GLU A 456 -20.14 -29.53 18.17
CA GLU A 456 -21.12 -29.83 19.21
C GLU A 456 -22.52 -30.16 18.65
N LYS A 457 -22.86 -29.63 17.46
CA LYS A 457 -24.23 -29.66 16.91
C LYS A 457 -24.43 -30.60 15.73
N PHE A 458 -23.35 -30.99 15.03
CA PHE A 458 -23.35 -31.83 13.82
C PHE A 458 -22.33 -32.96 13.97
#